data_AF-A0AAD4EN90-F1
#
_entry.id   AF-A0AAD4EN90-F1
#
_cell.length_a   1.000
_cell.length_b   1.000
_cell.length_c   1.000
_cell.angle_alpha   90.00
_cell.angle_beta   90.00
_cell.angle_gamma   90.00
#
_symmetry.space_group_name_H-M   'P 1'
#
loop_
_entity.id
_entity.type
_entity.pdbx_description
1 polymer ?
#
loop_
_entity_poly.entity_id
_entity_poly.type
_entity_poly.pdbx_seq_one_letter_code
_entity_poly.pdbx_strand_id
1 'polypeptide(L)'
;MEPISTAADLSTLRGKSALITGGASGIGLATARAWAAAGAHVTIADIQPLEAGQKLADELKAKYVWCDVTSWESQIAAFKAAIAFSPTQSLDIVATFAATAAMPGNQVDHVLAAGPPSLTVDPKAPNIRNIEVNLIGVYYSSWLALYYFRLPPKVPTAAPPATTSQKPDKSLILVCSIGAYMDSPRASTYPASKFGVRGLFRSTRSRTLDLGVRCNLLAPWFVDTPLVAPVKSALAARGSAWRTLWGS
;
A
#
# COMPACT_ATOMS: atom_id res chain seq x y z
N MET A 1 -23.99 3.93 -20.41
CA MET A 1 -23.61 3.23 -19.16
C MET A 1 -23.87 4.24 -18.05
N GLU A 2 -24.93 4.05 -17.26
CA GLU A 2 -25.18 4.97 -16.14
C GLU A 2 -23.96 4.94 -15.20
N PRO A 3 -23.51 6.10 -14.69
CA PRO A 3 -22.45 6.12 -13.70
C PRO A 3 -22.90 5.28 -12.50
N ILE A 4 -22.11 4.26 -12.16
CA ILE A 4 -22.23 3.56 -10.88
C ILE A 4 -22.29 4.66 -9.81
N SER A 5 -23.32 4.63 -8.96
CA SER A 5 -23.47 5.55 -7.81
C SER A 5 -22.10 5.86 -7.20
N THR A 6 -21.71 7.15 -7.22
CA THR A 6 -20.36 7.60 -6.89
C THR A 6 -20.07 7.64 -5.39
N ALA A 7 -21.09 7.44 -4.54
CA ALA A 7 -20.93 7.41 -3.10
C ALA A 7 -20.67 5.98 -2.62
N ALA A 8 -19.43 5.69 -2.22
CA ALA A 8 -19.10 4.43 -1.55
C ALA A 8 -19.75 4.39 -0.16
N ASP A 9 -20.51 3.34 0.14
CA ASP A 9 -20.99 3.08 1.50
C ASP A 9 -19.83 2.57 2.36
N LEU A 10 -19.38 3.41 3.30
CA LEU A 10 -18.30 3.12 4.24
C LEU A 10 -18.81 2.80 5.65
N SER A 11 -20.12 2.64 5.84
CA SER A 11 -20.73 2.41 7.16
C SER A 11 -20.17 1.18 7.88
N THR A 12 -19.79 0.14 7.12
CA THR A 12 -19.19 -1.11 7.61
C THR A 12 -17.79 -0.95 8.22
N LEU A 13 -17.13 0.20 8.02
CA LEU A 13 -15.82 0.50 8.59
C LEU A 13 -15.89 1.02 10.03
N ARG A 14 -17.07 1.42 10.52
CA ARG A 14 -17.21 1.96 11.87
C ARG A 14 -16.72 0.96 12.92
N GLY A 15 -15.78 1.40 13.75
CA GLY A 15 -15.18 0.58 14.81
C GLY A 15 -14.16 -0.46 14.34
N LYS A 16 -13.89 -0.57 13.02
CA LYS A 16 -12.84 -1.45 12.49
C LYS A 16 -11.46 -0.85 12.73
N SER A 17 -10.48 -1.70 12.98
CA SER A 17 -9.09 -1.26 13.13
C SER A 17 -8.30 -1.52 11.85
N ALA A 18 -7.70 -0.46 11.30
CA ALA A 18 -7.05 -0.48 9.99
C ALA A 18 -5.61 0.02 10.07
N LEU A 19 -4.68 -0.72 9.47
CA LEU A 19 -3.29 -0.29 9.25
C LEU A 19 -3.07 0.02 7.77
N ILE A 20 -2.57 1.21 7.48
CA ILE A 20 -2.31 1.69 6.12
C ILE A 20 -0.83 2.02 6.01
N THR A 21 -0.07 1.20 5.27
CA THR A 21 1.30 1.58 4.90
C THR A 21 1.25 2.61 3.77
N GLY A 22 2.12 3.61 3.76
CA GLY A 22 2.04 4.70 2.77
C GLY A 22 0.83 5.62 2.98
N GLY A 23 0.29 5.66 4.20
CA GLY A 23 -0.94 6.38 4.53
C GLY A 23 -0.77 7.89 4.73
N ALA A 24 0.44 8.45 4.62
CA ALA A 24 0.68 9.87 4.83
C ALA A 24 0.66 10.70 3.53
N SER A 25 0.53 10.06 2.35
CA SER A 25 0.45 10.77 1.08
C SER A 25 -0.47 10.09 0.04
N GLY A 26 -0.84 10.83 -1.00
CA GLY A 26 -1.52 10.31 -2.19
C GLY A 26 -2.78 9.49 -1.89
N ILE A 27 -2.91 8.32 -2.54
CA ILE A 27 -4.07 7.43 -2.41
C ILE A 27 -4.20 6.88 -0.97
N GLY A 28 -3.07 6.59 -0.32
CA GLY A 28 -3.06 6.09 1.06
C GLY A 28 -3.62 7.13 2.03
N LEU A 29 -3.24 8.40 1.88
CA LEU A 29 -3.79 9.50 2.67
C LEU A 29 -5.28 9.70 2.42
N ALA A 30 -5.72 9.73 1.16
CA ALA A 30 -7.13 9.86 0.84
C ALA A 30 -7.95 8.71 1.46
N THR A 31 -7.42 7.50 1.44
CA THR A 31 -8.01 6.31 2.08
C THR A 31 -8.06 6.46 3.60
N ALA A 32 -6.96 6.89 4.23
CA ALA A 32 -6.88 7.13 5.67
C ALA A 32 -7.91 8.17 6.13
N ARG A 33 -8.05 9.28 5.40
CA ARG A 33 -9.04 10.33 5.67
C ARG A 33 -10.46 9.79 5.59
N ALA A 34 -10.80 9.08 4.51
CA ALA A 34 -12.13 8.53 4.31
C ALA A 34 -12.50 7.48 5.36
N TRP A 35 -11.58 6.58 5.71
CA TRP A 35 -11.82 5.51 6.69
C TRP A 35 -11.91 6.06 8.11
N ALA A 36 -11.07 7.03 8.47
CA ALA A 36 -11.17 7.71 9.77
C ALA A 36 -12.51 8.47 9.90
N ALA A 37 -12.93 9.19 8.86
CA ALA A 37 -14.22 9.88 8.83
C ALA A 37 -15.42 8.91 8.94
N ALA A 38 -15.28 7.68 8.42
CA ALA A 38 -16.26 6.60 8.58
C ALA A 38 -16.28 5.96 9.98
N GLY A 39 -15.34 6.34 10.86
CA GLY A 39 -15.24 5.85 12.24
C GLY A 39 -14.35 4.63 12.43
N ALA A 40 -13.43 4.34 11.50
CA ALA A 40 -12.40 3.32 11.70
C ALA A 40 -11.26 3.84 12.59
N HIS A 41 -10.65 2.95 13.37
CA HIS A 41 -9.41 3.21 14.10
C HIS A 41 -8.22 3.04 13.17
N VAL A 42 -7.84 4.13 12.51
CA VAL A 42 -6.78 4.13 11.48
C VAL A 42 -5.41 4.32 12.12
N THR A 43 -4.46 3.46 11.74
CA THR A 43 -3.02 3.64 11.95
C THR A 43 -2.35 3.87 10.60
N ILE A 44 -1.63 4.98 10.50
CA ILE A 44 -0.81 5.37 9.36
C ILE A 44 0.63 4.96 9.64
N ALA A 45 1.17 4.09 8.79
CA ALA A 45 2.57 3.68 8.81
C ALA A 45 3.28 4.26 7.56
N ASP A 46 4.20 5.19 7.75
CA ASP A 46 4.85 5.89 6.64
C ASP A 46 6.28 6.33 6.99
N ILE A 47 7.09 6.63 5.99
CA ILE A 47 8.48 7.08 6.17
C ILE A 47 8.59 8.59 6.34
N GLN A 48 7.48 9.33 6.15
CA GLN A 48 7.43 10.77 6.33
C GLN A 48 7.95 11.18 7.73
N PRO A 49 8.54 12.38 7.88
CA PRO A 49 9.05 12.85 9.17
C PRO A 49 8.01 12.71 10.29
N LEU A 50 8.44 12.25 11.47
CA LEU A 50 7.57 11.97 12.61
C LEU A 50 6.64 13.14 12.97
N GLU A 51 7.16 14.36 12.95
CA GLU A 51 6.39 15.57 13.25
C GLU A 51 5.23 15.78 12.27
N ALA A 52 5.50 15.71 10.96
CA ALA A 52 4.48 15.86 9.93
C ALA A 52 3.43 14.74 9.98
N GLY A 53 3.89 13.50 10.21
CA GLY A 53 3.02 12.35 10.37
C GLY A 53 2.13 12.43 11.60
N GLN A 54 2.67 12.88 12.74
CA GLN A 54 1.91 13.05 13.98
C GLN A 54 0.86 14.16 13.84
N LYS A 55 1.21 15.31 13.25
CA LYS A 55 0.25 16.37 12.95
C LYS A 55 -0.91 15.86 12.11
N LEU A 56 -0.62 15.10 11.06
CA LEU A 56 -1.63 14.47 10.23
C LEU A 56 -2.51 13.50 11.02
N ALA A 57 -1.92 12.66 11.87
CA ALA A 57 -2.68 11.73 12.69
C ALA A 57 -3.62 12.44 13.66
N ASP A 58 -3.19 13.56 14.25
CA ASP A 58 -4.03 14.37 15.15
C ASP A 58 -5.24 14.96 14.41
N GLU A 59 -5.05 15.48 13.19
CA GLU A 59 -6.14 15.97 12.32
C GLU A 59 -7.19 14.88 12.05
N LEU A 60 -6.75 13.62 11.90
CA LEU A 60 -7.60 12.50 11.53
C LEU A 60 -8.11 11.68 12.73
N LYS A 61 -7.69 12.02 13.95
CA LYS A 61 -7.88 11.16 15.14
C LYS A 61 -7.37 9.74 14.92
N ALA A 62 -6.27 9.63 14.18
CA ALA A 62 -5.59 8.38 13.83
C ALA A 62 -4.33 8.20 14.68
N LYS A 63 -3.61 7.09 14.48
CA LYS A 63 -2.26 6.87 15.01
C LYS A 63 -1.22 6.99 13.90
N TYR A 64 -0.15 7.75 14.11
CA TYR A 64 1.02 7.70 13.23
C TYR A 64 2.11 6.79 13.81
N VAL A 65 2.79 6.06 12.93
CA VAL A 65 4.01 5.30 13.24
C VAL A 65 4.99 5.48 12.09
N TRP A 66 6.21 5.91 12.40
CA TRP A 66 7.26 5.91 11.39
C TRP A 66 7.60 4.47 10.99
N CYS A 67 7.56 4.18 9.69
CA CYS A 67 7.75 2.84 9.17
C CYS A 67 8.48 2.86 7.82
N ASP A 68 9.69 2.30 7.78
CA ASP A 68 10.30 1.85 6.53
C ASP A 68 9.85 0.42 6.25
N VAL A 69 9.00 0.26 5.24
CA VAL A 69 8.48 -1.06 4.84
C VAL A 69 9.57 -2.03 4.38
N THR A 70 10.78 -1.56 4.10
CA THR A 70 11.91 -2.43 3.73
C THR A 70 12.63 -3.02 4.94
N SER A 71 12.33 -2.54 6.16
CA SER A 71 12.80 -3.14 7.41
C SER A 71 11.71 -4.02 8.05
N TRP A 72 12.07 -5.26 8.34
CA TRP A 72 11.21 -6.21 9.03
C TRP A 72 10.83 -5.75 10.43
N GLU A 73 11.80 -5.23 11.18
CA GLU A 73 11.65 -4.74 12.54
C GLU A 73 10.75 -3.50 12.58
N SER A 74 10.93 -2.59 11.61
CA SER A 74 10.10 -1.40 11.47
C SER A 74 8.63 -1.77 11.22
N GLN A 75 8.37 -2.77 10.37
CA GLN A 75 7.01 -3.25 10.16
C GLN A 75 6.44 -3.94 11.40
N ILE A 76 7.20 -4.79 12.10
CA ILE A 76 6.73 -5.40 13.36
C ILE A 76 6.31 -4.31 14.36
N ALA A 77 7.11 -3.25 14.50
CA ALA A 77 6.79 -2.13 15.39
C ALA A 77 5.48 -1.43 14.98
N ALA A 78 5.29 -1.15 13.68
CA ALA A 78 4.07 -0.56 13.15
C ALA A 78 2.82 -1.42 13.39
N PHE A 79 2.93 -2.74 13.14
CA PHE A 79 1.82 -3.68 13.40
C PHE A 79 1.47 -3.74 14.88
N LYS A 80 2.47 -3.86 15.77
CA LYS A 80 2.24 -3.87 17.22
C LYS A 80 1.59 -2.58 17.72
N ALA A 81 2.03 -1.43 17.23
CA ALA A 81 1.46 -0.14 17.57
C ALA A 81 0.00 -0.02 17.09
N ALA A 82 -0.31 -0.49 15.87
CA ALA A 82 -1.67 -0.48 15.34
C ALA A 82 -2.62 -1.39 16.14
N ILE A 83 -2.14 -2.58 16.52
CA ILE A 83 -2.87 -3.51 17.40
C ILE A 83 -3.10 -2.86 18.76
N ALA A 84 -2.09 -2.22 19.36
CA ALA A 84 -2.23 -1.57 20.67
C ALA A 84 -3.18 -0.36 20.66
N PHE A 85 -3.24 0.38 19.54
CA PHE A 85 -4.15 1.52 19.36
C PHE A 85 -5.62 1.10 19.18
N SER A 86 -5.85 -0.10 18.63
CA SER A 86 -7.19 -0.66 18.45
C SER A 86 -7.88 -0.91 19.81
N PRO A 87 -9.14 -0.47 20.01
CA PRO A 87 -9.90 -0.77 21.23
C PRO A 87 -10.05 -2.27 21.50
N THR A 88 -10.08 -3.09 20.43
CA THR A 88 -10.20 -4.55 20.54
C THR A 88 -8.85 -5.24 20.71
N GLN A 89 -7.74 -4.49 20.68
CA GLN A 89 -6.38 -5.04 20.62
C GLN A 89 -6.17 -6.08 19.52
N SER A 90 -6.83 -5.85 18.37
CA SER A 90 -6.71 -6.65 17.14
C SER A 90 -6.80 -5.77 15.90
N LEU A 91 -6.37 -6.29 14.74
CA LEU A 91 -6.49 -5.62 13.44
C LEU A 91 -7.56 -6.28 12.57
N ASP A 92 -8.30 -5.48 11.82
CA ASP A 92 -9.30 -5.94 10.86
C ASP A 92 -8.85 -5.74 9.42
N ILE A 93 -8.15 -4.64 9.12
CA ILE A 93 -7.80 -4.26 7.76
C ILE A 93 -6.32 -3.90 7.68
N VAL A 94 -5.65 -4.39 6.64
CA VAL A 94 -4.31 -3.94 6.25
C VAL A 94 -4.32 -3.55 4.78
N ALA A 95 -3.86 -2.34 4.47
CA ALA A 95 -3.74 -1.84 3.11
C ALA A 95 -2.32 -1.37 2.80
N THR A 96 -1.72 -1.87 1.72
CA THR A 96 -0.29 -1.73 1.44
C THR A 96 0.03 -0.60 0.44
N PHE A 97 -0.30 0.66 0.75
CA PHE A 97 -0.10 1.79 -0.19
C PHE A 97 1.35 2.30 -0.29
N ALA A 98 2.25 1.90 0.62
CA ALA A 98 3.65 2.29 0.56
C ALA A 98 4.28 1.85 -0.77
N ALA A 99 4.76 2.82 -1.56
CA ALA A 99 5.37 2.56 -2.85
C ALA A 99 6.28 3.71 -3.28
N THR A 100 7.26 3.38 -4.12
CA THR A 100 8.10 4.33 -4.86
C THR A 100 7.73 4.33 -6.34
N ALA A 101 7.88 5.49 -6.99
CA ALA A 101 7.56 5.68 -8.40
C ALA A 101 8.53 4.92 -9.29
N ALA A 102 8.17 4.73 -10.56
CA ALA A 102 9.08 4.14 -11.53
C ALA A 102 10.36 4.98 -11.64
N MET A 103 11.51 4.33 -11.42
CA MET A 103 12.79 4.95 -11.71
C MET A 103 13.08 4.88 -13.21
N PRO A 104 13.59 5.95 -13.83
CA PRO A 104 13.94 5.93 -15.25
C PRO A 104 15.01 4.89 -15.57
N GLY A 105 14.84 4.20 -16.69
CA GLY A 105 15.85 3.32 -17.29
C GLY A 105 15.51 1.84 -17.15
N ASN A 106 15.59 1.14 -18.27
CA ASN A 106 15.58 -0.32 -18.32
C ASN A 106 16.95 -0.88 -17.88
N GLN A 107 16.99 -2.11 -17.35
CA GLN A 107 18.24 -2.80 -17.04
C GLN A 107 19.21 -2.83 -18.23
N VAL A 108 18.71 -2.99 -19.45
CA VAL A 108 19.51 -2.92 -20.67
C VAL A 108 20.11 -1.52 -20.85
N ASP A 109 19.32 -0.46 -20.66
CA ASP A 109 19.80 0.93 -20.75
C ASP A 109 20.92 1.20 -19.73
N HIS A 110 20.75 0.70 -18.50
CA HIS A 110 21.75 0.85 -17.43
C HIS A 110 23.06 0.12 -17.77
N VAL A 111 22.99 -1.07 -18.37
CA VAL A 111 24.18 -1.83 -18.80
C VAL A 111 24.87 -1.15 -19.98
N LEU A 112 24.12 -0.68 -20.98
CA LEU A 112 24.68 0.06 -22.12
C LEU A 112 25.37 1.35 -21.65
N ALA A 113 24.83 2.03 -20.63
CA ALA A 113 25.44 3.20 -20.03
C ALA A 113 26.68 2.91 -19.15
N ALA A 114 26.90 1.65 -18.75
CA ALA A 114 28.02 1.24 -17.89
C ALA A 114 29.36 1.10 -18.65
N GLY A 115 29.34 1.18 -19.99
CA GLY A 115 30.53 1.03 -20.82
C GLY A 115 30.87 -0.44 -21.12
N PRO A 116 32.00 -0.69 -21.82
CA PRO A 116 32.41 -2.04 -22.18
C PRO A 116 32.74 -2.88 -20.93
N PRO A 117 32.40 -4.17 -20.92
CA PRO A 117 32.70 -5.04 -19.78
C PRO A 117 34.21 -5.26 -19.64
N SER A 118 34.67 -5.34 -18.39
CA SER A 118 36.04 -5.73 -18.04
C SER A 118 36.00 -6.81 -16.96
N LEU A 119 36.92 -7.78 -17.03
CA LEU A 119 37.11 -8.78 -15.96
C LEU A 119 37.94 -8.24 -14.79
N THR A 120 38.54 -7.06 -14.92
CA THR A 120 39.40 -6.44 -13.89
C THR A 120 38.75 -5.29 -13.15
N VAL A 121 37.53 -4.88 -13.55
CA VAL A 121 36.77 -3.81 -12.93
C VAL A 121 35.36 -4.29 -12.68
N ASP A 122 34.95 -4.30 -11.41
CA ASP A 122 33.61 -4.72 -11.02
C ASP A 122 32.56 -3.64 -11.38
N PRO A 123 31.41 -4.02 -11.96
CA PRO A 123 30.33 -3.09 -12.22
C PRO A 123 29.65 -2.68 -10.91
N LYS A 124 29.05 -1.48 -10.91
CA LYS A 124 28.20 -1.03 -9.79
C LYS A 124 26.93 -1.89 -9.73
N ALA A 125 26.49 -2.18 -8.51
CA ALA A 125 25.20 -2.84 -8.29
C ALA A 125 24.04 -2.00 -8.86
N PRO A 126 23.03 -2.62 -9.48
CA PRO A 126 21.86 -1.90 -9.96
C PRO A 126 21.02 -1.37 -8.79
N ASN A 127 20.36 -0.23 -9.00
CA ASN A 127 19.39 0.28 -8.04
C ASN A 127 18.08 -0.53 -8.13
N ILE A 128 17.80 -1.31 -7.08
CA ILE A 128 16.61 -2.16 -6.99
C ILE A 128 15.54 -1.62 -6.03
N ARG A 129 15.57 -0.33 -5.70
CA ARG A 129 14.69 0.26 -4.67
C ARG A 129 13.20 0.02 -4.91
N ASN A 130 12.75 -0.01 -6.18
CA ASN A 130 11.36 -0.37 -6.50
C ASN A 130 11.03 -1.81 -6.10
N ILE A 131 11.95 -2.77 -6.24
CA ILE A 131 11.74 -4.15 -5.80
C ILE A 131 11.67 -4.21 -4.28
N GLU A 132 12.59 -3.55 -3.59
CA GLU A 132 12.63 -3.53 -2.12
C GLU A 132 11.33 -2.96 -1.53
N VAL A 133 10.92 -1.77 -1.98
CA VAL A 133 9.74 -1.10 -1.41
C VAL A 133 8.46 -1.74 -1.92
N ASN A 134 8.30 -1.86 -3.25
CA ASN A 134 7.00 -2.18 -3.84
C ASN A 134 6.70 -3.68 -3.85
N LEU A 135 7.70 -4.56 -3.68
CA LEU A 135 7.51 -6.00 -3.63
C LEU A 135 7.90 -6.57 -2.27
N ILE A 136 9.15 -6.42 -1.83
CA ILE A 136 9.60 -7.02 -0.55
C ILE A 136 8.82 -6.40 0.62
N GLY A 137 8.69 -5.08 0.65
CA GLY A 137 7.91 -4.40 1.69
C GLY A 137 6.43 -4.83 1.72
N VAL A 138 5.81 -4.97 0.55
CA VAL A 138 4.42 -5.49 0.43
C VAL A 138 4.34 -6.94 0.90
N TYR A 139 5.34 -7.76 0.58
CA TYR A 139 5.40 -9.15 1.03
C TYR A 139 5.48 -9.24 2.55
N TYR A 140 6.33 -8.44 3.19
CA TYR A 140 6.42 -8.34 4.65
C TYR A 140 5.09 -7.87 5.27
N SER A 141 4.47 -6.83 4.71
CA SER A 141 3.16 -6.36 5.20
C SER A 141 2.08 -7.42 5.07
N SER A 142 2.03 -8.13 3.93
CA SER A 142 1.11 -9.24 3.71
C SER A 142 1.34 -10.36 4.72
N TRP A 143 2.59 -10.74 4.97
CA TRP A 143 2.92 -11.77 5.96
C TRP A 143 2.43 -11.37 7.35
N LEU A 144 2.77 -10.15 7.79
CA LEU A 144 2.44 -9.67 9.15
C LEU A 144 0.93 -9.51 9.32
N ALA A 145 0.22 -9.08 8.27
CA ALA A 145 -1.24 -9.04 8.25
C ALA A 145 -1.83 -10.43 8.52
N LEU A 146 -1.44 -11.43 7.72
CA LEU A 146 -1.95 -12.80 7.88
C LEU A 146 -1.58 -13.40 9.24
N TYR A 147 -0.39 -13.08 9.76
CA TYR A 147 0.04 -13.54 11.07
C TYR A 147 -0.81 -12.94 12.20
N TYR A 148 -0.96 -11.61 12.22
CA TYR A 148 -1.61 -10.88 13.31
C TYR A 148 -3.13 -10.86 13.21
N PHE A 149 -3.74 -11.07 12.04
CA PHE A 149 -5.20 -11.24 11.91
C PHE A 149 -5.75 -12.43 12.70
N ARG A 150 -4.89 -13.39 13.08
CA ARG A 150 -5.24 -14.54 13.90
C ARG A 150 -5.33 -14.24 15.39
N LEU A 151 -4.96 -13.03 15.82
CA LEU A 151 -5.12 -12.63 17.22
C LEU A 151 -6.62 -12.45 17.54
N PRO A 152 -7.13 -13.06 18.62
CA PRO A 152 -8.50 -12.85 19.05
C PRO A 152 -8.66 -11.42 19.60
N PRO A 153 -9.79 -10.74 19.35
CA PRO A 153 -10.08 -9.45 19.97
C PRO A 153 -10.22 -9.63 21.49
N LYS A 154 -9.58 -8.76 22.27
CA LYS A 154 -9.65 -8.80 23.73
C LYS A 154 -10.92 -8.17 24.32
N VAL A 155 -11.55 -7.27 23.57
CA VAL A 155 -12.79 -6.60 23.97
C VAL A 155 -13.85 -6.90 22.90
N PRO A 156 -15.05 -7.41 23.26
CA PRO A 156 -16.16 -7.54 22.33
C PRO A 156 -16.53 -6.17 21.75
N THR A 157 -16.60 -6.05 20.44
CA THR A 157 -16.98 -4.78 19.78
C THR A 157 -18.40 -4.37 20.21
N ALA A 158 -18.59 -3.11 20.60
CA ALA A 158 -19.91 -2.52 20.91
C ALA A 158 -20.85 -2.35 19.69
N ALA A 159 -20.50 -2.93 18.55
CA ALA A 159 -21.40 -3.03 17.41
C ALA A 159 -22.64 -3.86 17.80
N PRO A 160 -23.82 -3.64 17.18
CA PRO A 160 -24.98 -4.48 17.41
C PRO A 160 -24.57 -5.94 17.28
N PRO A 161 -25.12 -6.88 18.07
CA PRO A 161 -24.70 -8.25 18.03
C PRO A 161 -24.86 -8.75 16.59
N ALA A 162 -23.73 -8.91 15.90
CA ALA A 162 -23.69 -9.82 14.79
C ALA A 162 -24.21 -11.13 15.38
N THR A 163 -25.30 -11.63 14.80
CA THR A 163 -25.84 -12.95 15.11
C THR A 163 -24.70 -13.90 15.45
N THR A 164 -24.79 -14.59 16.57
CA THR A 164 -23.75 -15.22 17.43
C THR A 164 -22.82 -16.26 16.78
N SER A 165 -22.44 -16.10 15.51
CA SER A 165 -21.63 -17.02 14.72
C SER A 165 -20.73 -16.37 13.66
N GLN A 166 -20.77 -15.04 13.44
CA GLN A 166 -19.92 -14.42 12.40
C GLN A 166 -18.47 -14.22 12.88
N LYS A 167 -17.53 -14.94 12.24
CA LYS A 167 -16.08 -14.70 12.37
C LYS A 167 -15.76 -13.22 12.09
N PRO A 168 -14.73 -12.64 12.75
CA PRO A 168 -14.27 -11.29 12.44
C PRO A 168 -13.98 -11.12 10.94
N ASP A 169 -14.54 -10.09 10.32
CA ASP A 169 -14.28 -9.76 8.91
C ASP A 169 -12.88 -9.14 8.75
N LYS A 170 -11.91 -9.95 8.31
CA LYS A 170 -10.52 -9.54 8.08
C LYS A 170 -10.26 -9.28 6.60
N SER A 171 -9.57 -8.20 6.28
CA SER A 171 -9.31 -7.77 4.90
C SER A 171 -7.87 -7.34 4.66
N LEU A 172 -7.20 -8.00 3.73
CA LEU A 172 -5.90 -7.62 3.17
C LEU A 172 -6.11 -6.97 1.79
N ILE A 173 -5.61 -5.74 1.63
CA ILE A 173 -5.68 -4.98 0.38
C ILE A 173 -4.26 -4.74 -0.12
N LEU A 174 -3.91 -5.39 -1.22
CA LEU A 174 -2.61 -5.25 -1.88
C LEU A 174 -2.69 -4.17 -2.96
N VAL A 175 -1.70 -3.27 -2.99
CA VAL A 175 -1.64 -2.18 -3.97
C VAL A 175 -0.60 -2.46 -5.05
N CYS A 176 -1.11 -2.84 -6.21
CA CYS A 176 -0.37 -3.12 -7.42
C CYS A 176 -0.25 -1.85 -8.29
N SER A 177 -0.36 -2.01 -9.60
CA SER A 177 -0.39 -0.98 -10.63
C SER A 177 -0.88 -1.63 -11.92
N ILE A 178 -1.50 -0.85 -12.79
CA ILE A 178 -1.73 -1.31 -14.16
C ILE A 178 -0.42 -1.66 -14.90
N GLY A 179 0.72 -1.11 -14.47
CA GLY A 179 2.05 -1.49 -14.95
C GLY A 179 2.40 -2.96 -14.75
N ALA A 180 1.61 -3.71 -13.96
CA ALA A 180 1.72 -5.16 -13.86
C ALA A 180 1.01 -5.92 -15.00
N TYR A 181 0.24 -5.25 -15.85
CA TYR A 181 -0.58 -5.83 -16.92
C TYR A 181 -0.15 -5.41 -18.32
N MET A 182 0.78 -4.47 -18.44
CA MET A 182 1.25 -3.94 -19.72
C MET A 182 2.77 -4.03 -19.82
N ASP A 183 3.24 -3.99 -21.06
CA ASP A 183 4.67 -3.84 -21.33
C ASP A 183 5.13 -2.43 -20.95
N SER A 184 6.29 -2.36 -20.32
CA SER A 184 6.90 -1.11 -19.87
C SER A 184 8.39 -1.11 -20.23
N PRO A 185 8.74 -0.95 -21.52
CA PRO A 185 10.11 -1.13 -21.99
C PRO A 185 11.11 -0.14 -21.36
N ARG A 186 10.64 1.00 -20.84
CA ARG A 186 11.49 2.08 -20.30
C ARG A 186 11.79 1.99 -18.79
N ALA A 187 11.30 0.96 -18.10
CA ALA A 187 11.58 0.71 -16.69
C ALA A 187 11.52 -0.78 -16.44
N SER A 188 12.53 -1.38 -15.82
CA SER A 188 12.53 -2.82 -15.52
C SER A 188 12.06 -3.12 -14.10
N THR A 189 12.52 -2.37 -13.09
CA THR A 189 12.29 -2.68 -11.68
C THR A 189 10.87 -2.39 -11.22
N TYR A 190 10.26 -1.28 -11.66
CA TYR A 190 8.87 -0.96 -11.30
C TYR A 190 7.85 -1.98 -11.81
N PRO A 191 7.76 -2.30 -13.13
CA PRO A 191 6.80 -3.31 -13.59
C PRO A 191 7.12 -4.68 -13.01
N ALA A 192 8.39 -5.08 -12.87
CA ALA A 192 8.75 -6.33 -12.20
C ALA A 192 8.23 -6.39 -10.76
N SER A 193 8.40 -5.30 -9.98
CA SER A 193 7.88 -5.23 -8.61
C SER A 193 6.36 -5.39 -8.55
N LYS A 194 5.63 -4.70 -9.44
CA LYS A 194 4.16 -4.71 -9.45
C LYS A 194 3.59 -6.01 -10.02
N PHE A 195 4.25 -6.62 -10.99
CA PHE A 195 3.96 -7.98 -11.43
C PHE A 195 4.18 -8.99 -10.30
N GLY A 196 5.24 -8.82 -9.50
CA GLY A 196 5.47 -9.60 -8.29
C GLY A 196 4.31 -9.49 -7.30
N VAL A 197 3.79 -8.29 -7.03
CA VAL A 197 2.61 -8.10 -6.17
C VAL A 197 1.37 -8.79 -6.75
N ARG A 198 1.18 -8.74 -8.07
CA ARG A 198 0.10 -9.46 -8.74
C ARG A 198 0.27 -10.98 -8.59
N GLY A 199 1.49 -11.49 -8.72
CA GLY A 199 1.84 -12.89 -8.49
C GLY A 199 1.54 -13.32 -7.06
N LEU A 200 1.97 -12.52 -6.07
CA LEU A 200 1.67 -12.72 -4.65
C LEU A 200 0.16 -12.83 -4.42
N PHE A 201 -0.63 -11.90 -4.96
CA PHE A 201 -2.09 -11.96 -4.87
C PHE A 201 -2.65 -13.26 -5.46
N ARG A 202 -2.20 -13.64 -6.65
CA ARG A 202 -2.70 -14.84 -7.36
C ARG A 202 -2.36 -16.13 -6.64
N SER A 203 -1.19 -16.22 -6.00
CA SER A 203 -0.76 -17.42 -5.27
C SER A 203 -1.34 -17.52 -3.86
N THR A 204 -1.72 -16.40 -3.24
CA THR A 204 -2.15 -16.40 -1.82
C THR A 204 -3.65 -16.27 -1.61
N ARG A 205 -4.40 -15.54 -2.46
CA ARG A 205 -5.80 -15.16 -2.20
C ARG A 205 -6.71 -16.34 -1.84
N SER A 206 -6.61 -17.46 -2.57
CA SER A 206 -7.45 -18.64 -2.29
C SER A 206 -7.16 -19.24 -0.91
N ARG A 207 -5.90 -19.21 -0.47
CA ARG A 207 -5.45 -19.74 0.81
C ARG A 207 -5.70 -18.80 1.99
N THR A 208 -5.80 -17.49 1.75
CA THR A 208 -6.14 -16.54 2.83
C THR A 208 -7.52 -16.80 3.46
N LEU A 209 -8.41 -17.50 2.74
CA LEU A 209 -9.71 -17.94 3.25
C LEU A 209 -9.60 -19.00 4.34
N ASP A 210 -8.55 -19.82 4.35
CA ASP A 210 -8.25 -20.77 5.42
C ASP A 210 -8.06 -20.04 6.77
N LEU A 211 -7.66 -18.77 6.71
CA LEU A 211 -7.48 -17.88 7.86
C LEU A 211 -8.70 -16.96 8.10
N GLY A 212 -9.76 -17.09 7.30
CA GLY A 212 -10.92 -16.18 7.35
C GLY A 212 -10.61 -14.76 6.85
N VAL A 213 -9.59 -14.60 6.00
CA VAL A 213 -9.14 -13.29 5.50
C VAL A 213 -9.54 -13.13 4.04
N ARG A 214 -10.21 -12.03 3.70
CA ARG A 214 -10.42 -11.61 2.31
C ARG A 214 -9.16 -10.92 1.81
N CYS A 215 -8.67 -11.33 0.65
CA CYS A 215 -7.55 -10.67 -0.02
C CYS A 215 -8.04 -10.05 -1.34
N ASN A 216 -7.75 -8.76 -1.55
CA ASN A 216 -8.11 -8.00 -2.75
C ASN A 216 -6.88 -7.25 -3.30
N LEU A 217 -6.89 -7.02 -4.61
CA LEU A 217 -5.82 -6.32 -5.33
C LEU A 217 -6.36 -5.05 -5.96
N LEU A 218 -5.75 -3.91 -5.64
CA LEU A 218 -6.00 -2.64 -6.32
C LEU A 218 -4.89 -2.41 -7.35
N ALA A 219 -5.25 -2.16 -8.60
CA ALA A 219 -4.29 -1.86 -9.68
C ALA A 219 -4.61 -0.50 -10.31
N PRO A 220 -4.20 0.62 -9.68
CA PRO A 220 -4.50 1.94 -10.20
C PRO A 220 -3.82 2.20 -11.55
N TRP A 221 -4.48 3.01 -12.37
CA TRP A 221 -3.83 3.79 -13.42
C TRP A 221 -3.18 5.04 -12.80
N PHE A 222 -2.76 5.99 -13.62
CA PHE A 222 -2.36 7.32 -13.17
C PHE A 222 -3.42 7.98 -12.29
N VAL A 223 -3.07 8.20 -11.02
CA VAL A 223 -3.86 8.98 -10.06
C VAL A 223 -3.03 10.18 -9.65
N ASP A 224 -3.67 11.35 -9.60
CA ASP A 224 -2.99 12.58 -9.20
C ASP A 224 -2.51 12.51 -7.75
N THR A 225 -1.22 12.23 -7.58
CA THR A 225 -0.55 12.02 -6.31
C THR A 225 0.91 12.48 -6.44
N PRO A 226 1.62 12.75 -5.33
CA PRO A 226 3.05 13.06 -5.38
C PRO A 226 3.89 11.99 -6.10
N LEU A 227 3.46 10.72 -6.07
CA LEU A 227 4.13 9.59 -6.72
C LEU A 227 4.27 9.77 -8.24
N VAL A 228 3.27 10.37 -8.90
CA VAL A 228 3.28 10.54 -10.36
C VAL A 228 3.97 11.84 -10.80
N ALA A 229 4.47 12.67 -9.88
CA ALA A 229 5.11 13.94 -10.21
C ALA A 229 6.26 13.79 -11.23
N PRO A 230 7.18 12.81 -11.14
CA PRO A 230 8.21 12.61 -12.15
C PRO A 230 7.64 12.27 -13.54
N VAL A 231 6.54 11.52 -13.59
CA VAL A 231 5.86 11.14 -14.84
C VAL A 231 5.15 12.35 -15.46
N LYS A 232 4.49 13.17 -14.64
CA LYS A 232 3.87 14.42 -15.09
C LYS A 232 4.89 15.35 -15.73
N SER A 233 6.05 15.53 -15.09
CA SER A 233 7.14 16.34 -15.65
C SER A 233 7.66 15.77 -16.98
N ALA A 234 7.81 14.44 -17.07
CA ALA A 234 8.24 13.78 -18.31
C ALA A 234 7.21 13.84 -19.45
N LEU A 235 5.92 13.83 -19.14
CA LEU A 235 4.83 14.00 -20.12
C LEU A 235 4.74 15.45 -20.60
N ALA A 236 4.83 16.41 -19.68
CA ALA A 236 4.83 17.84 -20.00
C ALA A 236 6.02 18.20 -20.92
N ALA A 237 7.21 17.66 -20.66
CA ALA A 237 8.39 17.83 -21.51
C ALA A 237 8.21 17.27 -22.94
N ARG A 238 7.21 16.41 -23.17
CA ARG A 238 6.85 15.85 -24.48
C ARG A 238 5.60 16.48 -25.09
N GLY A 239 5.16 17.63 -24.57
CA GLY A 239 3.98 18.36 -25.05
C GLY A 239 2.64 17.68 -24.72
N SER A 240 2.64 16.67 -23.83
CA SER A 240 1.42 15.97 -23.43
C SER A 240 0.83 16.59 -22.16
N ALA A 241 -0.42 17.04 -22.22
CA ALA A 241 -1.13 17.58 -21.05
C ALA A 241 -1.65 16.47 -20.14
N TRP A 242 -1.38 16.57 -18.84
CA TRP A 242 -2.04 15.74 -17.83
C TRP A 242 -3.51 16.16 -17.72
N ARG A 243 -4.42 15.26 -18.10
CA ARG A 243 -5.86 15.47 -17.94
C ARG A 243 -6.38 14.50 -16.89
N THR A 244 -7.02 15.00 -15.85
CA THR A 244 -7.79 14.17 -14.93
C THR A 244 -9.08 13.73 -15.63
N LEU A 245 -9.49 12.47 -15.43
CA LEU A 245 -10.74 11.94 -15.99
C LEU A 245 -11.99 12.61 -15.40
N TRP A 246 -11.81 13.35 -14.29
CA TRP A 246 -12.82 14.16 -13.65
C TRP A 246 -12.27 15.59 -13.64
N GLY A 247 -12.91 16.48 -14.40
CA GLY A 247 -12.48 17.87 -14.56
C GLY A 247 -12.42 18.61 -13.23
N SER A 248 -11.63 19.67 -13.20
CA SER A 248 -11.61 20.72 -12.17
C SER A 248 -13.00 21.29 -11.91
#